data_AF-A0A6M0AMJ9-F1
#
_entry.id   AF-A0A6M0AMJ9-F1
#
_cell.length_a   1.000
_cell.length_b   1.000
_cell.length_c   1.000
_cell.angle_alpha   90.00
_cell.angle_beta   90.00
_cell.angle_gamma   90.00
#
_symmetry.space_group_name_H-M   'P 1'
#
loop_
_entity.id
_entity.type
_entity.pdbx_description
1 polymer ?
#
loop_
_entity_poly.entity_id
_entity_poly.type
_entity_poly.pdbx_seq_one_letter_code
_entity_poly.pdbx_strand_id
1 'polypeptide(L)'
;MSPNRLLLSYALRHPTWIVLTVLLGFSSAMFNSVGTTIIVPLVLEFLGQKKLELSKAPPIIQKTMGLFEGFEGGDRLLIMVLVVLLAIVLKNVANYVNILVSTHLSKKLINTFRKEGIKLLLDVDLDFYAKTKIGDIINRISQEIGRGANAIKLAIQLFTTVITIFVFVFLLISISWQLTIATSILLLGVFVINQFFVKRSKEFGKVLSEKSRGYSGALLEILTGIRLIKSVSSEQDEYQRIEKFIDGGK
;
A
#
# COMPACT_ATOMS: atom_id res chain seq x y z
N MET A 1 -4.83 -27.07 -7.17
CA MET A 1 -3.71 -26.11 -7.30
C MET A 1 -3.72 -25.17 -6.10
N SER A 2 -2.59 -24.94 -5.42
CA SER A 2 -2.58 -24.02 -4.28
C SER A 2 -2.84 -22.58 -4.74
N PRO A 3 -3.61 -21.76 -3.98
CA PRO A 3 -3.89 -20.37 -4.32
C PRO A 3 -2.62 -19.57 -4.66
N ASN A 4 -1.53 -19.84 -3.92
CA ASN A 4 -0.25 -19.14 -4.08
C ASN A 4 0.41 -19.36 -5.44
N ARG A 5 0.25 -20.52 -6.09
CA ARG A 5 0.84 -20.79 -7.42
C ARG A 5 0.12 -20.02 -8.53
N LEU A 6 -1.19 -19.80 -8.39
CA LEU A 6 -1.97 -19.01 -9.35
C LEU A 6 -1.62 -17.51 -9.25
N LEU A 7 -1.42 -17.00 -8.03
CA LEU A 7 -1.00 -15.61 -7.83
C LEU A 7 0.39 -15.35 -8.46
N LEU A 8 1.32 -16.31 -8.31
CA LEU A 8 2.68 -16.19 -8.82
C LEU A 8 2.75 -16.29 -10.36
N SER A 9 1.99 -17.22 -10.97
CA SER A 9 1.99 -17.38 -12.43
C SER A 9 1.38 -16.19 -13.16
N TYR A 10 0.36 -15.55 -12.57
CA TYR A 10 -0.26 -14.36 -13.15
C TYR A 10 0.55 -13.08 -12.90
N ALA A 11 1.23 -12.95 -11.76
CA ALA A 11 2.17 -11.85 -11.53
C ALA A 11 3.29 -11.83 -12.60
N LEU A 12 3.80 -13.01 -12.98
CA LEU A 12 4.84 -13.17 -14.01
C LEU A 12 4.36 -12.91 -15.45
N ARG A 13 3.06 -12.67 -15.68
CA ARG A 13 2.50 -12.41 -17.02
C ARG A 13 2.73 -10.97 -17.49
N HIS A 14 3.05 -10.04 -16.58
CA HIS A 14 3.36 -8.64 -16.89
C HIS A 14 4.69 -8.17 -16.24
N PRO A 15 5.83 -8.80 -16.56
CA PRO A 15 7.10 -8.54 -15.89
C PRO A 15 7.61 -7.11 -16.15
N THR A 16 7.34 -6.56 -17.33
CA THR A 16 7.77 -5.20 -17.72
C THR A 16 7.17 -4.11 -16.83
N TRP A 17 5.89 -4.22 -16.47
CA TRP A 17 5.20 -3.25 -15.62
C TRP A 17 5.66 -3.33 -14.16
N ILE A 18 5.99 -4.54 -13.69
CA ILE A 18 6.55 -4.76 -12.35
C ILE A 18 7.94 -4.13 -12.26
N VAL A 19 8.82 -4.43 -13.23
CA VAL A 19 10.17 -3.85 -13.31
C VAL A 19 10.10 -2.33 -13.38
N LEU A 20 9.21 -1.78 -14.20
CA LEU A 20 9.02 -0.33 -14.30
C LEU A 20 8.59 0.29 -12.96
N THR A 21 7.72 -0.39 -12.20
CA THR A 21 7.29 0.07 -10.88
C THR A 21 8.44 0.05 -9.87
N VAL A 22 9.30 -0.99 -9.90
CA VAL A 22 10.51 -1.06 -9.06
C VAL A 22 11.47 0.07 -9.41
N LEU A 23 11.76 0.28 -10.70
CA LEU A 23 12.70 1.31 -11.16
C LEU A 23 12.21 2.73 -10.83
N LEU A 24 10.93 3.02 -11.06
CA LEU A 24 10.34 4.32 -10.72
C LEU A 24 10.29 4.54 -9.20
N GLY A 25 10.00 3.49 -8.43
CA GLY A 25 10.01 3.55 -6.96
C GLY A 25 11.41 3.83 -6.42
N PHE A 26 12.42 3.14 -6.95
CA PHE A 26 13.82 3.36 -6.62
C PHE A 26 14.28 4.78 -7.00
N SER A 27 13.93 5.25 -8.21
CA SER A 27 14.24 6.61 -8.67
C SER A 27 13.63 7.69 -7.78
N SER A 28 12.35 7.55 -7.42
CA SER A 28 11.67 8.45 -6.47
C SER A 28 12.38 8.50 -5.12
N ALA A 29 12.76 7.34 -4.59
CA ALA A 29 13.44 7.24 -3.31
C ALA A 29 14.90 7.76 -3.37
N MET A 30 15.59 7.62 -4.51
CA MET A 30 16.89 8.25 -4.77
C MET A 30 16.79 9.77 -4.77
N PHE A 31 15.83 10.36 -5.49
CA PHE A 31 15.61 11.81 -5.45
C PHE A 31 15.27 12.31 -4.05
N ASN A 32 14.48 11.53 -3.29
CA ASN A 32 14.19 11.84 -1.89
C ASN A 32 15.45 11.80 -1.00
N SER A 33 16.34 10.82 -1.23
CA SER A 33 17.60 10.71 -0.50
C SER A 33 18.51 11.90 -0.80
N VAL A 34 18.70 12.24 -2.08
CA VAL A 34 19.51 13.40 -2.50
C VAL A 34 18.95 14.69 -1.90
N GLY A 35 17.63 14.91 -1.98
CA GLY A 35 16.99 16.08 -1.39
C GLY A 35 17.23 16.18 0.12
N THR A 36 16.99 15.08 0.86
CA THR A 36 17.18 15.05 2.32
C THR A 36 18.64 15.29 2.73
N THR A 37 19.59 14.70 2.02
CA THR A 37 21.02 14.86 2.32
C THR A 37 21.50 16.29 2.09
N ILE A 38 20.92 17.04 1.14
CA ILE A 38 21.31 18.43 0.85
C ILE A 38 20.63 19.42 1.81
N ILE A 39 19.51 19.06 2.44
CA ILE A 39 18.84 19.92 3.42
C ILE A 39 19.76 20.22 4.63
N VAL A 40 20.47 19.22 5.14
CA VAL A 40 21.37 19.41 6.29
C VAL A 40 22.45 20.47 6.03
N PRO A 41 23.29 20.38 4.98
CA PRO A 41 24.27 21.39 4.68
C PRO A 41 23.65 22.74 4.27
N LEU A 42 22.48 22.74 3.60
CA LEU A 42 21.75 23.97 3.28
C LEU A 42 21.36 24.74 4.55
N VAL A 43 20.82 24.05 5.56
CA VAL A 43 20.45 24.66 6.85
C VAL A 43 21.69 25.16 7.59
N LEU A 44 22.77 24.38 7.64
CA LEU A 44 24.03 24.80 8.27
C LEU A 44 24.63 26.05 7.61
N GLU A 45 24.56 26.12 6.28
CA GLU A 45 25.06 27.26 5.52
C GLU A 45 24.17 28.50 5.67
N PHE A 46 22.85 28.32 5.71
CA PHE A 46 21.89 29.38 6.02
C PHE A 46 22.10 29.96 7.43
N LEU A 47 22.43 29.11 8.41
CA LEU A 47 22.75 29.51 9.78
C LEU A 47 24.16 30.09 9.94
N GLY A 48 24.96 30.17 8.86
CA GLY A 48 26.31 30.72 8.88
C GLY A 48 27.34 29.82 9.60
N GLN A 49 27.02 28.58 9.92
CA GLN A 49 27.90 27.65 10.64
C GLN A 49 28.84 26.90 9.67
N LYS A 50 29.85 27.61 9.15
CA LYS A 50 30.71 27.12 8.06
C LYS A 50 31.80 26.09 8.42
N LYS A 51 32.14 25.82 9.68
CA LYS A 51 33.39 25.07 10.01
C LYS A 51 33.37 24.07 11.19
N LEU A 52 32.46 24.17 12.16
CA LEU A 52 32.61 23.44 13.43
C LEU A 52 32.21 21.94 13.42
N GLU A 53 31.40 21.47 12.47
CA GLU A 53 30.94 20.06 12.45
C GLU A 53 31.40 19.24 11.22
N LEU A 54 32.07 19.85 10.24
CA LEU A 54 32.42 19.23 8.96
C LEU A 54 33.39 18.04 9.07
N SER A 55 34.32 18.08 10.04
CA SER A 55 35.33 17.05 10.24
C SER A 55 34.76 15.75 10.84
N LYS A 56 33.62 15.82 11.52
CA LYS A 56 32.93 14.66 12.11
C LYS A 56 31.74 14.17 11.28
N ALA A 57 31.40 14.87 10.20
CA ALA A 57 30.26 14.50 9.36
C ALA A 57 30.56 13.21 8.55
N PRO A 58 29.55 12.35 8.33
CA PRO A 58 29.68 11.18 7.47
C PRO A 58 30.24 11.52 6.07
N PRO A 59 30.98 10.61 5.40
CA PRO A 59 31.62 10.84 4.11
C PRO A 59 30.70 11.38 3.01
N ILE A 60 29.41 11.02 3.07
CA ILE A 60 28.39 11.47 2.12
C ILE A 60 28.13 12.97 2.25
N ILE A 61 28.07 13.50 3.47
CA ILE A 61 27.80 14.92 3.71
C ILE A 61 28.99 15.78 3.27
N GLN A 62 30.21 15.28 3.49
CA GLN A 62 31.42 15.94 2.99
C GLN A 62 31.44 15.97 1.46
N LYS A 63 31.10 14.85 0.82
CA LYS A 63 31.06 14.74 -0.65
C LYS A 63 29.95 15.60 -1.26
N THR A 64 28.79 15.74 -0.61
CA THR A 64 27.74 16.65 -1.10
C THR A 64 28.13 18.11 -0.93
N MET A 65 28.81 18.50 0.14
CA MET A 65 29.29 19.88 0.29
C MET A 65 30.42 20.21 -0.70
N GLY A 66 31.30 19.25 -1.01
CA GLY A 66 32.34 19.39 -2.03
C GLY A 66 31.81 19.63 -3.45
N LEU A 67 30.59 19.16 -3.77
CA LEU A 67 29.93 19.48 -5.06
C LEU A 67 29.58 20.96 -5.22
N PHE A 68 29.51 21.71 -4.10
CA PHE A 68 29.13 23.11 -4.08
C PHE A 68 30.28 24.05 -3.69
N GLU A 69 31.48 23.52 -3.42
CA GLU A 69 32.67 24.31 -3.03
C GLU A 69 33.21 25.23 -4.14
N GLY A 70 32.86 24.98 -5.40
CA GLY A 70 33.25 25.82 -6.54
C GLY A 70 32.44 27.12 -6.72
N PHE A 71 31.43 27.36 -5.88
CA PHE A 71 30.54 28.52 -5.99
C PHE A 71 30.71 29.50 -4.83
N GLU A 72 30.70 30.80 -5.12
CA GLU A 72 30.78 31.86 -4.11
C GLU A 72 29.49 31.95 -3.28
N GLY A 73 29.62 32.37 -2.01
CA GLY A 73 28.62 32.07 -0.95
C GLY A 73 27.16 32.41 -1.25
N GLY A 74 26.87 33.51 -1.96
CA GLY A 74 25.50 33.89 -2.34
C GLY A 74 24.91 32.96 -3.42
N ASP A 75 25.69 32.70 -4.46
CA ASP A 75 25.29 31.82 -5.57
C ASP A 75 25.22 30.35 -5.12
N ARG A 76 26.10 29.95 -4.21
CA ARG A 76 26.12 28.61 -3.60
C ARG A 76 24.79 28.27 -2.92
N LEU A 77 24.27 29.17 -2.08
CA LEU A 77 22.98 28.98 -1.42
C LEU A 77 21.83 28.87 -2.43
N LEU A 78 21.81 29.75 -3.44
CA LEU A 78 20.78 29.71 -4.49
C LEU A 78 20.81 28.38 -5.26
N ILE A 79 21.99 27.89 -5.62
CA ILE A 79 22.15 26.62 -6.33
C ILE A 79 21.71 25.44 -5.46
N MET A 80 22.06 25.42 -4.16
CA MET A 80 21.62 24.37 -3.24
C MET A 80 20.09 24.33 -3.11
N VAL A 81 19.44 25.50 -2.96
CA VAL A 81 17.97 25.59 -2.94
C VAL A 81 17.37 25.10 -4.25
N LEU A 82 17.93 25.51 -5.40
CA LEU A 82 17.46 25.08 -6.71
C LEU A 82 17.57 23.57 -6.90
N VAL A 83 18.68 22.96 -6.48
CA VAL A 83 18.89 21.51 -6.56
C VAL A 83 17.91 20.77 -5.65
N VAL A 84 17.65 21.26 -4.43
CA VAL A 84 16.65 20.66 -3.53
C VAL A 84 15.25 20.75 -4.13
N LEU A 85 14.86 21.93 -4.65
CA LEU A 85 13.57 22.10 -5.31
C LEU A 85 13.41 21.18 -6.51
N LEU A 86 14.43 21.08 -7.36
CA LEU A 86 14.44 20.19 -8.52
C LEU A 86 14.36 18.71 -8.10
N ALA A 87 15.09 18.29 -7.07
CA ALA A 87 15.00 16.95 -6.51
C ALA A 87 13.60 16.64 -5.96
N ILE A 88 12.94 17.59 -5.30
CA ILE A 88 11.57 17.44 -4.81
C ILE A 88 10.59 17.30 -5.98
N VAL A 89 10.71 18.12 -7.02
CA VAL A 89 9.85 18.03 -8.21
C VAL A 89 10.04 16.69 -8.90
N LEU A 90 11.29 16.26 -9.16
CA LEU A 90 11.59 14.98 -9.78
C LEU A 90 11.09 13.79 -8.96
N LYS A 91 11.26 13.83 -7.63
CA LYS A 91 10.68 12.84 -6.71
C LYS A 91 9.17 12.73 -6.91
N ASN A 92 8.46 13.87 -6.89
CA ASN A 92 7.00 13.89 -6.99
C ASN A 92 6.52 13.40 -8.36
N VAL A 93 7.20 13.80 -9.44
CA VAL A 93 6.91 13.31 -10.80
C VAL A 93 7.13 11.81 -10.88
N ALA A 94 8.28 11.30 -10.42
CA ALA A 94 8.57 9.86 -10.41
C ALA A 94 7.52 9.07 -9.59
N ASN A 95 7.13 9.59 -8.43
CA ASN A 95 6.10 8.99 -7.60
C ASN A 95 4.71 9.02 -8.28
N TYR A 96 4.35 10.11 -8.93
CA TYR A 96 3.09 10.22 -9.65
C TYR A 96 3.02 9.23 -10.82
N VAL A 97 4.10 9.14 -11.61
CA VAL A 97 4.20 8.15 -12.69
C VAL A 97 4.14 6.73 -12.12
N ASN A 98 4.78 6.45 -10.99
CA ASN A 98 4.69 5.15 -10.31
C ASN A 98 3.24 4.78 -9.96
N ILE A 99 2.48 5.72 -9.40
CA ILE A 99 1.05 5.53 -9.06
C ILE A 99 0.23 5.27 -10.32
N LEU A 100 0.45 6.03 -11.40
CA LEU A 100 -0.23 5.84 -12.67
C LEU A 100 0.04 4.45 -13.27
N VAL A 101 1.31 4.05 -13.33
CA VAL A 101 1.76 2.73 -13.84
C VAL A 101 1.14 1.61 -13.01
N SER A 102 1.17 1.70 -11.69
CA SER A 102 0.58 0.73 -10.78
C SER A 102 -0.94 0.63 -10.93
N THR A 103 -1.62 1.76 -11.09
CA THR A 103 -3.07 1.82 -11.30
C THR A 103 -3.45 1.23 -12.67
N HIS A 104 -2.69 1.53 -13.71
CA HIS A 104 -2.90 0.98 -15.04
C HIS A 104 -2.74 -0.55 -15.03
N LEU A 105 -1.67 -1.06 -14.41
CA LEU A 105 -1.46 -2.50 -14.23
C LEU A 105 -2.63 -3.15 -13.50
N SER A 106 -3.12 -2.52 -12.42
CA SER A 106 -4.27 -3.02 -11.65
C SER A 106 -5.53 -3.15 -12.50
N LYS A 107 -5.85 -2.10 -13.28
CA LYS A 107 -7.01 -2.10 -14.19
C LYS A 107 -6.87 -3.19 -15.26
N LYS A 108 -5.66 -3.34 -15.82
CA LYS A 108 -5.39 -4.35 -16.84
C LYS A 108 -5.59 -5.76 -16.29
N LEU A 109 -5.10 -6.06 -15.08
CA LEU A 109 -5.30 -7.35 -14.42
C LEU A 109 -6.79 -7.66 -14.19
N ILE A 110 -7.54 -6.69 -13.64
CA ILE A 110 -9.00 -6.84 -13.42
C ILE A 110 -9.71 -7.15 -14.75
N ASN A 111 -9.39 -6.41 -15.81
CA ASN A 111 -10.03 -6.61 -17.12
C ASN A 111 -9.67 -7.96 -17.73
N THR A 112 -8.43 -8.42 -17.58
CA THR A 112 -8.01 -9.76 -18.03
C THR A 112 -8.81 -10.84 -17.31
N PHE A 113 -8.91 -10.77 -15.98
CA PHE A 113 -9.69 -11.76 -15.22
C PHE A 113 -11.17 -11.74 -15.55
N ARG A 114 -11.76 -10.56 -15.77
CA ARG A 114 -13.16 -10.47 -16.21
C ARG A 114 -13.36 -11.13 -17.57
N LYS A 115 -12.46 -10.90 -18.53
CA LYS A 115 -12.51 -11.54 -19.85
C LYS A 115 -12.38 -13.06 -19.77
N GLU A 116 -11.42 -13.55 -18.98
CA GLU A 116 -11.21 -14.99 -18.78
C GLU A 116 -12.39 -15.64 -18.05
N GLY A 117 -12.95 -14.97 -17.04
CA GLY A 117 -14.14 -15.44 -16.32
C GLY A 117 -15.38 -15.51 -17.21
N ILE A 118 -15.61 -14.50 -18.06
CA ILE A 118 -16.71 -14.52 -19.04
C ILE A 118 -16.49 -15.63 -20.07
N LYS A 119 -15.26 -15.81 -20.55
CA LYS A 119 -14.93 -16.89 -21.49
C LYS A 119 -15.23 -18.26 -20.88
N LEU A 120 -14.88 -18.48 -19.61
CA LEU A 120 -15.17 -19.72 -18.90
C LEU A 120 -16.67 -19.97 -18.76
N LEU A 121 -17.46 -18.92 -18.50
CA LEU A 121 -18.92 -19.05 -18.47
C LEU A 121 -19.46 -19.49 -19.82
N LEU A 122 -18.98 -18.91 -20.93
CA LEU A 122 -19.44 -19.30 -22.27
C LEU A 122 -19.11 -20.75 -22.65
N ASP A 123 -18.15 -21.38 -21.97
CA ASP A 123 -17.65 -22.73 -22.26
C ASP A 123 -18.24 -23.80 -21.31
N VAL A 124 -19.02 -23.40 -20.29
CA VAL A 124 -19.56 -24.33 -19.28
C VAL A 124 -20.90 -24.92 -19.73
N ASP A 125 -21.13 -26.19 -19.39
CA ASP A 125 -22.36 -26.91 -19.74
C ASP A 125 -23.62 -26.31 -19.11
N LEU A 126 -24.76 -26.52 -19.77
CA LEU A 126 -26.09 -26.07 -19.32
C LEU A 126 -26.46 -26.56 -17.91
N ASP A 127 -25.94 -27.72 -17.47
CA ASP A 127 -26.16 -28.26 -16.11
C ASP A 127 -25.65 -27.30 -15.01
N PHE A 128 -24.58 -26.56 -15.26
CA PHE A 128 -24.09 -25.54 -14.33
C PHE A 128 -25.11 -24.41 -14.14
N TYR A 129 -25.76 -24.00 -15.23
CA TYR A 129 -26.77 -22.93 -15.22
C TYR A 129 -28.09 -23.37 -14.60
N ALA A 130 -28.44 -24.66 -14.70
CA ALA A 130 -29.60 -25.22 -14.00
C ALA A 130 -29.42 -25.21 -12.47
N LYS A 131 -28.18 -25.32 -11.99
CA LYS A 131 -27.84 -25.41 -10.56
C LYS A 131 -27.43 -24.08 -9.92
N THR A 132 -27.16 -23.05 -10.72
CA THR A 132 -26.57 -21.78 -10.23
C THR A 132 -27.49 -20.59 -10.52
N LYS A 133 -27.78 -19.77 -9.51
CA LYS A 133 -28.59 -18.56 -9.69
C LYS A 133 -27.81 -17.52 -10.49
N ILE A 134 -28.49 -16.87 -11.45
CA ILE A 134 -27.90 -15.79 -12.28
C ILE A 134 -27.31 -14.67 -11.42
N GLY A 135 -27.96 -14.31 -10.30
CA GLY A 135 -27.43 -13.30 -9.37
C GLY A 135 -26.08 -13.67 -8.75
N ASP A 136 -25.85 -14.96 -8.46
CA ASP A 136 -24.57 -15.44 -7.92
C ASP A 136 -23.47 -15.37 -8.97
N ILE A 137 -23.81 -15.65 -10.24
CA ILE A 137 -22.89 -15.52 -11.37
C ILE A 137 -22.48 -14.05 -11.55
N ILE A 138 -23.44 -13.12 -11.55
CA ILE A 138 -23.17 -11.68 -11.65
C ILE A 138 -22.29 -11.20 -10.50
N ASN A 139 -22.57 -11.63 -9.27
CA ASN A 139 -21.77 -11.26 -8.10
C ASN A 139 -20.33 -11.80 -8.20
N ARG A 140 -20.16 -13.06 -8.65
CA ARG A 140 -18.83 -13.65 -8.86
C ARG A 140 -18.02 -12.88 -9.90
N ILE A 141 -18.62 -12.53 -11.04
CA ILE A 141 -17.92 -11.79 -12.12
C ILE A 141 -17.64 -10.34 -11.72
N SER A 142 -18.57 -9.68 -11.03
CA SER A 142 -18.47 -8.25 -10.74
C SER A 142 -17.63 -7.95 -9.50
N GLN A 143 -17.83 -8.73 -8.42
CA GLN A 143 -17.19 -8.50 -7.12
C GLN A 143 -16.04 -9.45 -6.84
N GLU A 144 -16.24 -10.77 -6.93
CA GLU A 144 -15.22 -11.74 -6.52
C GLU A 144 -13.98 -11.68 -7.42
N ILE A 145 -14.16 -11.56 -8.73
CA ILE A 145 -13.04 -11.30 -9.65
C ILE A 145 -12.32 -9.99 -9.32
N GLY A 146 -13.07 -8.93 -8.98
CA GLY A 146 -12.48 -7.65 -8.58
C GLY A 146 -11.64 -7.77 -7.31
N ARG A 147 -12.14 -8.48 -6.30
CA ARG A 147 -11.45 -8.77 -5.04
C ARG A 147 -10.19 -9.60 -5.27
N GLY A 148 -10.29 -10.67 -6.07
CA GLY A 148 -9.15 -11.52 -6.42
C GLY A 148 -8.04 -10.76 -7.17
N ALA A 149 -8.43 -9.94 -8.15
CA ALA A 149 -7.50 -9.09 -8.88
C ALA A 149 -6.81 -8.06 -7.96
N ASN A 150 -7.54 -7.48 -7.00
CA ASN A 150 -6.96 -6.57 -6.02
C ASN A 150 -6.01 -7.29 -5.04
N ALA A 151 -6.31 -8.53 -4.65
CA ALA A 151 -5.40 -9.34 -3.85
C ALA A 151 -4.07 -9.61 -4.59
N ILE A 152 -4.14 -9.91 -5.89
CA ILE A 152 -2.96 -10.07 -6.75
C ILE A 152 -2.15 -8.77 -6.83
N LYS A 153 -2.84 -7.63 -7.01
CA LYS A 153 -2.20 -6.31 -6.99
C LYS A 153 -1.43 -6.10 -5.68
N LEU A 154 -2.06 -6.35 -4.54
CA LEU A 154 -1.41 -6.20 -3.23
C LEU A 154 -0.20 -7.13 -3.09
N ALA A 155 -0.29 -8.37 -3.58
CA ALA A 155 0.85 -9.29 -3.59
C ALA A 155 2.02 -8.77 -4.43
N ILE A 156 1.75 -8.26 -5.65
CA ILE A 156 2.77 -7.66 -6.52
C ILE A 156 3.41 -6.43 -5.84
N GLN A 157 2.59 -5.59 -5.20
CA GLN A 157 3.06 -4.40 -4.49
C GLN A 157 3.94 -4.80 -3.30
N LEU A 158 3.55 -5.79 -2.51
CA LEU A 158 4.37 -6.33 -1.42
C LEU A 158 5.71 -6.85 -1.92
N PHE A 159 5.70 -7.63 -3.00
CA PHE A 159 6.93 -8.15 -3.61
C PHE A 159 7.86 -7.02 -4.09
N THR A 160 7.29 -6.01 -4.76
CA THR A 160 8.01 -4.81 -5.22
C THR A 160 8.61 -4.04 -4.04
N THR A 161 7.86 -3.86 -2.96
CA THR A 161 8.33 -3.20 -1.74
C THR A 161 9.47 -3.97 -1.09
N VAL A 162 9.37 -5.31 -1.00
CA VAL A 162 10.44 -6.16 -0.46
C VAL A 162 11.72 -6.00 -1.27
N ILE A 163 11.66 -6.08 -2.60
CA ILE A 163 12.82 -5.85 -3.48
C ILE A 163 13.42 -4.47 -3.23
N THR A 164 12.57 -3.43 -3.16
CA THR A 164 13.01 -2.06 -2.92
C THR A 164 13.75 -1.94 -1.59
N ILE A 165 13.22 -2.54 -0.53
CA ILE A 165 13.88 -2.61 0.79
C ILE A 165 15.25 -3.29 0.67
N PHE A 166 15.34 -4.44 0.00
CA PHE A 166 16.60 -5.14 -0.19
C PHE A 166 17.65 -4.28 -0.91
N VAL A 167 17.26 -3.58 -1.99
CA VAL A 167 18.14 -2.66 -2.71
C VAL A 167 18.63 -1.54 -1.79
N PHE A 168 17.74 -0.96 -0.98
CA PHE A 168 18.11 0.09 -0.02
C PHE A 168 19.03 -0.41 1.10
N VAL A 169 18.75 -1.58 1.67
CA VAL A 169 19.60 -2.19 2.69
C VAL A 169 21.01 -2.45 2.14
N PHE A 170 21.11 -3.00 0.92
CA PHE A 170 22.40 -3.22 0.27
C PHE A 170 23.18 -1.91 0.04
N LEU A 171 22.48 -0.87 -0.40
CA LEU A 171 23.05 0.47 -0.59
C LEU A 171 23.54 1.06 0.75
N LEU A 172 22.76 0.94 1.83
CA LEU A 172 23.14 1.40 3.18
C LEU A 172 24.37 0.66 3.72
N ILE A 173 24.43 -0.67 3.55
CA ILE A 173 25.59 -1.48 3.95
C ILE A 173 26.84 -1.02 3.19
N SER A 174 26.70 -0.70 1.90
CA SER A 174 27.80 -0.19 1.07
C SER A 174 28.32 1.18 1.54
N ILE A 175 27.48 1.97 2.20
CA ILE A 175 27.85 3.28 2.76
C ILE A 175 28.57 3.13 4.11
N SER A 176 27.93 2.45 5.07
CA SER A 176 28.49 2.19 6.41
C SER A 176 27.73 1.06 7.08
N TRP A 177 28.44 -0.03 7.36
CA TRP A 177 27.88 -1.19 8.02
C TRP A 177 27.47 -0.90 9.48
N GLN A 178 28.15 0.02 10.17
CA GLN A 178 27.86 0.37 11.57
C GLN A 178 26.51 1.10 11.72
N LEU A 179 26.25 2.10 10.86
CA LEU A 179 24.96 2.80 10.85
C LEU A 179 23.83 1.88 10.38
N THR A 180 24.12 0.93 9.49
CA THR A 180 23.14 -0.06 9.03
C THR A 180 22.72 -0.99 10.17
N ILE A 181 23.65 -1.48 11.01
CA ILE A 181 23.29 -2.32 12.16
C ILE A 181 22.43 -1.53 13.15
N ALA A 182 22.82 -0.30 13.49
CA ALA A 182 22.05 0.55 14.41
C ALA A 182 20.62 0.81 13.91
N THR A 183 20.47 1.16 12.64
CA THR A 183 19.15 1.40 12.02
C THR A 183 18.33 0.11 11.88
N SER A 184 18.97 -1.02 11.57
CA SER A 184 18.30 -2.31 11.46
C SER A 184 17.72 -2.77 12.81
N ILE A 185 18.45 -2.56 13.91
CA ILE A 185 17.96 -2.84 15.28
C ILE A 185 16.72 -1.97 15.60
N LEU A 186 16.76 -0.68 15.25
CA LEU A 186 15.60 0.22 15.42
C LEU A 186 14.40 -0.24 14.58
N LEU A 187 14.62 -0.63 13.33
CA LEU A 187 13.58 -1.16 12.45
C LEU A 187 12.97 -2.46 12.99
N LEU A 188 13.78 -3.35 13.56
CA LEU A 188 13.29 -4.55 14.25
C LEU A 188 12.43 -4.19 15.46
N GLY A 189 12.82 -3.19 16.24
CA GLY A 189 12.00 -2.66 17.34
C GLY A 189 10.65 -2.15 16.86
N VAL A 190 10.63 -1.34 15.80
CA VAL A 190 9.38 -0.86 15.16
C VAL A 190 8.55 -2.03 14.65
N PHE A 191 9.18 -3.05 14.03
CA PHE A 191 8.49 -4.23 13.52
C PHE A 191 7.77 -5.00 14.64
N VAL A 192 8.42 -5.22 15.78
CA VAL A 192 7.82 -5.91 16.94
C VAL A 192 6.63 -5.13 17.48
N ILE A 193 6.79 -3.80 17.65
CA ILE A 193 5.70 -2.93 18.09
C ILE A 193 4.53 -2.99 17.09
N ASN A 194 4.82 -2.84 15.80
CA ASN A 194 3.80 -2.89 14.76
C ASN A 194 3.07 -4.24 14.73
N GLN A 195 3.78 -5.35 14.89
CA GLN A 195 3.20 -6.69 14.95
C GLN A 195 2.24 -6.85 16.15
N PHE A 196 2.59 -6.26 17.31
CA PHE A 196 1.70 -6.23 18.46
C PHE A 196 0.40 -5.47 18.15
N PHE A 197 0.50 -4.28 17.56
CA PHE A 197 -0.66 -3.48 17.14
C PHE A 197 -1.49 -4.19 16.08
N VAL A 198 -0.87 -4.77 15.04
CA VAL A 198 -1.56 -5.48 13.96
C VAL A 198 -2.31 -6.70 14.49
N LYS A 199 -1.70 -7.47 15.39
CA LYS A 199 -2.36 -8.64 16.01
C LYS A 199 -3.60 -8.20 16.79
N ARG A 200 -3.48 -7.13 17.57
CA ARG A 200 -4.60 -6.52 18.32
C ARG A 200 -5.69 -6.00 17.39
N SER A 201 -5.34 -5.27 16.34
CA SER A 201 -6.29 -4.75 15.33
C SER A 201 -7.01 -5.87 14.58
N LYS A 202 -6.35 -6.99 14.28
CA LYS A 202 -7.00 -8.16 13.66
C LYS A 202 -8.03 -8.79 14.58
N GLU A 203 -7.72 -8.88 15.87
CA GLU A 203 -8.64 -9.42 16.88
C GLU A 203 -9.88 -8.53 17.03
N PHE A 204 -9.70 -7.22 17.19
CA PHE A 204 -10.81 -6.26 17.21
C PHE A 204 -11.59 -6.22 15.89
N GLY A 205 -10.90 -6.31 14.75
CA GLY A 205 -11.53 -6.37 13.44
C GLY A 205 -12.39 -7.62 13.24
N LYS A 206 -11.99 -8.75 13.83
CA LYS A 206 -12.80 -9.98 13.81
C LYS A 206 -14.07 -9.82 14.63
N VAL A 207 -13.96 -9.30 15.86
CA VAL A 207 -15.13 -9.02 16.73
C VAL A 207 -16.08 -8.03 16.07
N LEU A 208 -15.56 -6.95 15.46
CA LEU A 208 -16.37 -5.96 14.75
C LEU A 208 -17.06 -6.57 13.52
N SER A 209 -16.35 -7.41 12.76
CA SER A 209 -16.92 -8.10 11.60
C SER A 209 -18.03 -9.09 12.00
N GLU A 210 -17.89 -9.78 13.14
CA GLU A 210 -18.92 -10.68 13.67
C GLU A 210 -20.16 -9.91 14.14
N LYS A 211 -19.97 -8.80 14.88
CA LYS A 211 -21.09 -7.92 15.29
C LYS A 211 -21.82 -7.32 14.08
N SER A 212 -21.07 -6.85 13.08
CA SER A 212 -21.64 -6.29 11.84
C SER A 212 -22.44 -7.34 11.05
N ARG A 213 -21.99 -8.60 11.03
CA ARG A 213 -22.74 -9.72 10.44
C ARG A 213 -24.03 -10.01 11.22
N GLY A 214 -23.98 -10.03 12.55
CA GLY A 214 -25.18 -10.21 13.39
C GLY A 214 -26.22 -9.11 13.15
N TYR A 215 -25.79 -7.85 13.16
CA TYR A 215 -26.64 -6.70 12.84
C TYR A 215 -27.27 -6.77 11.44
N SER A 216 -26.46 -7.08 10.43
CA SER A 216 -26.95 -7.20 9.04
C SER A 216 -27.95 -8.35 8.88
N GLY A 217 -27.73 -9.45 9.60
CA GLY A 217 -28.66 -10.58 9.64
C GLY A 217 -30.01 -10.23 10.28
N ALA A 218 -29.99 -9.56 11.44
CA ALA A 218 -31.19 -9.11 12.13
C ALA A 218 -31.99 -8.10 11.28
N LEU A 219 -31.32 -7.17 10.61
CA LEU A 219 -31.95 -6.26 9.66
C LEU A 219 -32.63 -6.99 8.50
N LEU A 220 -31.97 -8.00 7.92
CA LEU A 220 -32.58 -8.81 6.86
C LEU A 220 -33.82 -9.57 7.36
N GLU A 221 -33.79 -10.10 8.58
CA GLU A 221 -34.94 -10.76 9.22
C GLU A 221 -36.13 -9.79 9.36
N ILE A 222 -35.90 -8.57 9.86
CA ILE A 222 -36.95 -7.55 9.96
C ILE A 222 -37.50 -7.18 8.58
N LEU A 223 -36.64 -6.90 7.60
CA LEU A 223 -37.08 -6.43 6.29
C LEU A 223 -37.83 -7.51 5.52
N THR A 224 -37.43 -8.77 5.66
CA THR A 224 -38.15 -9.90 5.04
C THR A 224 -39.46 -10.22 5.77
N GLY A 225 -39.48 -10.09 7.10
CA GLY A 225 -40.63 -10.30 7.98
C GLY A 225 -41.55 -9.09 8.16
N ILE A 226 -41.29 -7.96 7.50
CA ILE A 226 -41.93 -6.66 7.83
C ILE A 226 -43.46 -6.70 7.75
N ARG A 227 -44.02 -7.49 6.80
CA ARG A 227 -45.46 -7.69 6.70
C ARG A 227 -46.03 -8.38 7.92
N LEU A 228 -45.37 -9.42 8.41
CA LEU A 228 -45.79 -10.14 9.62
C LEU A 228 -45.73 -9.19 10.83
N ILE A 229 -44.60 -8.51 11.03
CA ILE A 229 -44.40 -7.56 12.13
C ILE A 229 -45.52 -6.50 12.16
N LYS A 230 -45.87 -5.95 10.99
CA LYS A 230 -46.97 -4.99 10.81
C LYS A 230 -48.35 -5.61 11.08
N SER A 231 -48.55 -6.88 10.75
CA SER A 231 -49.82 -7.59 10.96
C SER A 231 -50.08 -7.95 12.42
N VAL A 232 -49.04 -8.15 13.23
CA VAL A 232 -49.16 -8.43 14.68
C VAL A 232 -48.96 -7.19 15.56
N SER A 233 -48.72 -6.01 14.95
CA SER A 233 -48.44 -4.74 15.64
C SER A 233 -47.27 -4.84 16.65
N SER A 234 -46.23 -5.60 16.30
CA SER A 234 -45.08 -5.88 17.17
C SER A 234 -43.84 -5.03 16.84
N GLU A 235 -44.01 -3.85 16.24
CA GLU A 235 -42.89 -3.02 15.80
C GLU A 235 -42.01 -2.55 16.96
N GLN A 236 -42.62 -2.22 18.10
CA GLN A 236 -41.91 -1.70 19.25
C GLN A 236 -41.03 -2.78 19.91
N ASP A 237 -41.53 -4.01 19.97
CA ASP A 237 -40.79 -5.16 20.50
C ASP A 237 -39.58 -5.48 19.61
N GLU A 238 -39.76 -5.46 18.29
CA GLU A 238 -38.67 -5.73 17.35
C GLU A 238 -37.65 -4.59 17.30
N TYR A 239 -38.09 -3.34 17.48
CA TYR A 239 -37.20 -2.18 17.67
C TYR A 239 -36.33 -2.36 18.92
N GLN A 240 -36.93 -2.70 20.07
CA GLN A 240 -36.18 -2.95 21.31
C GLN A 240 -35.21 -4.13 21.19
N ARG A 241 -35.57 -5.17 20.42
CA ARG A 241 -34.68 -6.31 20.14
C ARG A 241 -33.45 -5.86 19.34
N ILE A 242 -33.62 -5.07 18.28
CA ILE A 242 -32.49 -4.55 17.49
C ILE A 242 -31.66 -3.52 18.26
N GLU A 243 -32.28 -2.66 19.05
CA GLU A 243 -31.60 -1.65 19.88
C GLU A 243 -30.57 -2.32 20.81
N LYS A 244 -30.96 -3.42 21.48
CA LYS A 244 -30.04 -4.24 22.29
C LYS A 244 -28.90 -4.88 21.49
N PHE A 245 -29.12 -5.19 20.21
CA PHE A 245 -28.06 -5.69 19.32
C PHE A 245 -27.10 -4.58 18.88
N ILE A 246 -27.59 -3.36 18.63
CA ILE A 246 -26.79 -2.19 18.23
C ILE A 246 -25.92 -1.70 19.38
N ASP A 247 -26.50 -1.57 20.57
CA ASP A 247 -25.78 -1.07 21.76
C ASP A 247 -24.77 -2.08 22.32
N GLY A 248 -24.65 -3.26 21.69
CA GLY A 248 -23.72 -4.29 22.07
C GLY A 248 -24.12 -4.87 23.42
N GLY A 249 -25.16 -5.71 23.42
CA GLY A 249 -25.59 -6.49 24.57
C GLY A 249 -24.42 -6.97 25.42
N LYS A 250 -24.49 -6.65 26.72
CA LYS A 250 -23.65 -7.24 27.78
C LYS A 250 -23.79 -8.75 27.78
#